data_AF-A0A969SHA7-F1
#
_entry.id   AF-A0A969SHA7-F1
#
_cell.length_a   1.000
_cell.length_b   1.000
_cell.length_c   1.000
_cell.angle_alpha   90.00
_cell.angle_beta   90.00
_cell.angle_gamma   90.00
#
_symmetry.space_group_name_H-M   'P 1'
#
loop_
_entity.id
_entity.type
_entity.pdbx_description
1 polymer ?
#
loop_
_entity_poly.entity_id
_entity_poly.type
_entity_poly.pdbx_seq_one_letter_code
_entity_poly.pdbx_strand_id
1 'polypeptide(L)'
;MLELYTNDAPLFPYCRFTDAGSAETIAVIGDSHAHVAYPGIAEILYARGINTLLLANSGCPALIGAPTGINSTEKSACSKRIENLIETVIAKNDVKRIFIFTRGPAYLTGKQSPTPTAAVVEGFKLASVDFKTACK
;
A
#
# COMPACT_ATOMS: atom_id res chain seq x y z
N MET A 1 19.69 21.89 10.32
CA MET A 1 19.39 20.80 11.26
C MET A 1 17.92 20.89 11.64
N LEU A 2 17.07 20.11 10.97
CA LEU A 2 15.68 19.88 11.35
C LEU A 2 15.23 18.61 10.63
N GLU A 3 15.40 17.45 11.27
CA GLU A 3 14.91 16.18 10.77
C GLU A 3 13.43 16.06 11.13
N LEU A 4 12.55 16.00 10.12
CA LEU A 4 11.13 15.76 10.33
C LEU A 4 10.87 14.26 10.53
N TYR A 5 11.20 13.76 11.71
CA TYR A 5 10.67 12.49 12.22
C TYR A 5 9.17 12.66 12.50
N THR A 6 8.31 12.36 11.52
CA THR A 6 6.89 12.14 11.77
C THR A 6 6.74 10.79 12.49
N ASN A 7 6.66 10.84 13.83
CA ASN A 7 6.50 9.67 14.71
C ASN A 7 5.09 9.03 14.65
N ASP A 8 4.30 9.33 13.62
CA ASP A 8 2.97 8.79 13.47
C ASP A 8 3.03 7.35 12.95
N ALA A 9 2.40 6.43 13.67
CA ALA A 9 2.27 5.04 13.24
C ALA A 9 1.54 4.97 11.89
N PRO A 10 1.90 4.05 10.98
CA PRO A 10 1.26 3.96 9.68
C PRO A 10 -0.25 3.80 9.79
N LEU A 11 -1.02 4.54 8.99
CA LEU A 11 -2.50 4.51 9.07
C LEU A 11 -3.10 3.17 8.59
N PHE A 12 -2.28 2.34 7.95
CA PHE A 12 -2.61 1.05 7.37
C PHE A 12 -2.19 -0.12 8.27
N PRO A 13 -3.07 -1.13 8.50
CA PRO A 13 -2.82 -2.18 9.48
C PRO A 13 -1.88 -3.30 9.02
N TYR A 14 -1.60 -3.43 7.72
CA TYR A 14 -0.71 -4.46 7.21
C TYR A 14 0.61 -3.84 6.73
N CYS A 15 1.66 -4.02 7.53
CA CYS A 15 3.03 -3.57 7.28
C CYS A 15 3.95 -4.76 7.59
N ARG A 16 4.61 -5.38 6.61
CA ARG A 16 5.57 -6.48 6.84
C ARG A 16 6.78 -6.35 5.92
N PHE A 17 7.96 -6.73 6.39
CA PHE A 17 9.17 -6.72 5.57
C PHE A 17 9.91 -8.06 5.68
N THR A 18 10.24 -8.64 4.53
CA THR A 18 11.08 -9.83 4.40
C THR A 18 12.42 -9.39 3.84
N ASP A 19 13.44 -9.33 4.69
CA ASP A 19 14.80 -8.93 4.32
C ASP A 19 15.56 -10.15 3.75
N ALA A 20 15.97 -10.08 2.49
CA ALA A 20 16.78 -11.08 1.81
C ALA A 20 18.25 -10.64 1.67
N GLY A 21 18.66 -9.58 2.37
CA GLY A 21 19.99 -8.97 2.25
C GLY A 21 20.19 -8.16 0.96
N SER A 22 19.10 -7.85 0.24
CA SER A 22 19.15 -7.23 -1.08
C SER A 22 19.25 -5.71 -1.03
N ALA A 23 19.78 -5.11 -2.10
CA ALA A 23 19.64 -3.68 -2.38
C ALA A 23 18.34 -3.33 -3.13
N GLU A 24 17.57 -4.34 -3.58
CA GLU A 24 16.29 -4.16 -4.24
C GLU A 24 15.13 -4.70 -3.39
N THR A 25 14.05 -3.92 -3.34
CA THR A 25 12.77 -4.33 -2.77
C THR A 25 11.69 -4.42 -3.84
N ILE A 26 10.84 -5.43 -3.75
CA ILE A 26 9.56 -5.48 -4.45
C ILE A 26 8.44 -5.24 -3.42
N ALA A 27 7.56 -4.29 -3.71
CA ALA A 27 6.40 -4.01 -2.88
C ALA A 27 5.19 -4.86 -3.31
N VAL A 28 4.46 -5.40 -2.35
CA VAL A 28 3.15 -6.02 -2.49
C VAL A 28 2.17 -5.10 -1.79
N ILE A 29 1.30 -4.43 -2.56
CA ILE A 29 0.37 -3.44 -2.02
C ILE A 29 -1.07 -3.72 -2.38
N GLY A 30 -2.00 -3.17 -1.60
CA GLY A 30 -3.42 -3.21 -1.93
C GLY A 30 -4.33 -3.41 -0.72
N ASP A 31 -5.34 -4.24 -0.88
CA ASP A 31 -6.32 -4.52 0.17
C ASP A 31 -6.01 -5.84 0.94
N SER A 32 -7.02 -6.47 1.55
CA SER A 32 -6.87 -7.78 2.20
C SER A 32 -6.31 -8.89 1.28
N HIS A 33 -6.49 -8.79 -0.04
CA HIS A 33 -5.91 -9.75 -1.00
C HIS A 33 -4.38 -9.64 -1.07
N ALA A 34 -3.82 -8.44 -0.90
CA ALA A 34 -2.36 -8.23 -0.82
C ALA A 34 -1.77 -8.93 0.41
N HIS A 35 -2.46 -8.84 1.55
CA HIS A 35 -2.07 -9.52 2.79
C HIS A 35 -2.04 -11.05 2.65
N VAL A 36 -3.05 -11.62 1.98
CA VAL A 36 -3.13 -13.07 1.74
C VAL A 36 -2.11 -13.55 0.70
N ALA A 37 -1.83 -12.75 -0.33
CA ALA A 37 -0.85 -13.08 -1.36
C ALA A 37 0.61 -12.99 -0.88
N TYR A 38 0.90 -12.11 0.09
CA TYR A 38 2.25 -11.77 0.52
C TYR A 38 3.14 -12.97 0.91
N PRO A 39 2.71 -13.95 1.74
CA PRO A 39 3.62 -14.98 2.24
C PRO A 39 4.30 -15.80 1.12
N GLY A 40 3.52 -16.26 0.13
CA GLY A 40 4.06 -17.02 -1.00
C GLY A 40 4.90 -16.17 -1.96
N ILE A 41 4.57 -14.88 -2.12
CA ILE A 41 5.41 -13.94 -2.91
C ILE A 41 6.74 -13.70 -2.21
N ALA A 42 6.71 -13.46 -0.90
CA ALA A 42 7.89 -13.21 -0.07
C ALA A 42 8.82 -14.44 -0.04
N GLU A 43 8.27 -15.66 0.08
CA GLU A 43 9.03 -16.92 -0.01
C GLU A 43 9.76 -17.05 -1.35
N ILE A 44 9.06 -16.85 -2.47
CA ILE A 44 9.63 -16.96 -3.83
C ILE A 44 10.69 -15.89 -4.08
N LEU A 45 10.53 -14.68 -3.56
CA LEU A 45 11.47 -13.58 -3.73
C LEU A 45 12.68 -13.69 -2.79
N TYR A 46 12.49 -14.17 -1.56
CA TYR A 46 13.57 -14.47 -0.63
C TYR A 46 14.51 -15.54 -1.21
N ALA A 47 13.95 -16.62 -1.77
CA ALA A 47 14.72 -17.64 -2.49
C ALA A 47 15.48 -17.12 -3.74
N ARG A 48 15.23 -15.87 -4.16
CA ARG A 48 15.91 -15.18 -5.26
C ARG A 48 16.82 -14.03 -4.80
N GLY A 49 16.99 -13.82 -3.49
CA GLY A 49 17.79 -12.72 -2.95
C GLY A 49 17.16 -11.34 -3.16
N ILE A 50 15.83 -11.23 -3.09
CA ILE A 50 15.07 -9.99 -3.30
C ILE A 50 14.22 -9.69 -2.06
N ASN A 51 14.30 -8.47 -1.53
CA ASN A 51 13.51 -8.07 -0.37
C ASN A 51 12.04 -7.90 -0.74
N THR A 52 11.12 -8.19 0.18
CA THR A 52 9.67 -8.06 -0.08
C THR A 52 8.96 -7.26 1.01
N LEU A 53 8.31 -6.16 0.62
CA LEU A 53 7.56 -5.26 1.50
C LEU A 53 6.05 -5.42 1.29
N LEU A 54 5.27 -5.64 2.35
CA LEU A 54 3.80 -5.55 2.35
C LEU A 54 3.36 -4.20 2.89
N LEU A 55 2.49 -3.50 2.16
CA LEU A 55 1.75 -2.34 2.65
C LEU A 55 0.29 -2.46 2.20
N ALA A 56 -0.66 -2.71 3.11
CA ALA A 56 -2.03 -2.99 2.72
C ALA A 56 -3.11 -2.58 3.75
N ASN A 57 -4.34 -2.38 3.23
CA ASN A 57 -5.50 -1.94 4.00
C ASN A 57 -6.71 -2.86 3.82
N SER A 58 -7.17 -3.53 4.89
CA SER A 58 -8.36 -4.40 4.77
C SER A 58 -9.57 -3.63 4.22
N GLY A 59 -10.18 -4.17 3.16
CA GLY A 59 -11.33 -3.58 2.47
C GLY A 59 -11.09 -2.31 1.65
N CYS A 60 -9.93 -1.65 1.76
CA CYS A 60 -9.63 -0.34 1.16
C CYS A 60 -8.46 -0.47 0.16
N PRO A 61 -8.66 -0.21 -1.14
CA PRO A 61 -7.69 -0.50 -2.19
C PRO A 61 -6.52 0.50 -2.17
N ALA A 62 -5.33 0.13 -2.64
CA ALA A 62 -4.23 1.08 -2.86
C ALA A 62 -4.43 1.92 -4.15
N LEU A 63 -5.60 2.54 -4.34
CA LEU A 63 -6.01 3.27 -5.55
C LEU A 63 -6.60 4.63 -5.21
N ILE A 64 -5.86 5.70 -5.51
CA ILE A 64 -6.28 7.10 -5.30
C ILE A 64 -7.63 7.37 -6.00
N GLY A 65 -8.52 8.11 -5.33
CA GLY A 65 -9.86 8.43 -5.84
C GLY A 65 -10.90 7.30 -5.71
N ALA A 66 -10.50 6.11 -5.25
CA ALA A 66 -11.40 4.94 -5.16
C ALA A 66 -11.65 4.43 -3.71
N PRO A 67 -11.97 5.30 -2.73
CA PRO A 67 -12.19 4.88 -1.34
C PRO A 67 -13.47 4.07 -1.17
N THR A 68 -13.41 3.11 -0.24
CA THR A 68 -14.52 2.25 0.17
C THR A 68 -15.08 2.66 1.52
N GLY A 69 -16.34 2.32 1.79
CA GLY A 69 -17.00 2.58 3.07
C GLY A 69 -18.51 2.77 2.90
N ILE A 70 -19.29 2.46 3.94
CA ILE A 70 -20.75 2.62 3.93
C ILE A 70 -21.21 4.04 4.30
N ASN A 71 -20.30 4.88 4.82
CA ASN A 71 -20.56 6.27 5.18
C ASN A 71 -19.38 7.19 4.81
N SER A 72 -19.56 8.51 4.96
CA SER A 72 -18.55 9.53 4.63
C SER A 72 -17.29 9.43 5.50
N THR A 73 -17.43 9.09 6.78
CA THR A 73 -16.32 8.92 7.73
C THR A 73 -15.39 7.78 7.31
N GLU A 74 -15.95 6.61 6.98
CA GLU A 74 -15.20 5.46 6.47
C GLU A 74 -14.52 5.76 5.14
N LYS A 75 -15.21 6.40 4.20
CA LYS A 75 -14.61 6.80 2.92
C LYS A 75 -13.45 7.77 3.12
N SER A 76 -13.60 8.77 4.00
CA SER A 76 -12.51 9.70 4.34
C SER A 76 -11.32 9.01 5.03
N ALA A 77 -11.59 8.09 5.96
CA ALA A 77 -10.56 7.28 6.59
C ALA A 77 -9.84 6.36 5.59
N CYS A 78 -10.57 5.80 4.62
CA CYS A 78 -9.98 5.05 3.52
C CYS A 78 -9.09 5.97 2.65
N SER A 79 -9.58 7.11 2.15
CA SER A 79 -8.74 8.04 1.34
C SER A 79 -7.40 8.36 2.02
N LYS A 80 -7.42 8.76 3.29
CA LYS A 80 -6.20 9.05 4.07
C LYS A 80 -5.24 7.86 4.18
N ARG A 81 -5.78 6.65 4.28
CA ARG A 81 -4.99 5.40 4.29
C ARG A 81 -4.39 5.07 2.92
N ILE A 82 -5.07 5.42 1.83
CA ILE A 82 -4.56 5.25 0.46
C ILE A 82 -3.44 6.24 0.22
N GLU A 83 -3.67 7.52 0.52
CA GLU A 83 -2.68 8.60 0.43
C GLU A 83 -1.41 8.23 1.21
N ASN A 84 -1.54 7.95 2.51
CA ASN A 84 -0.42 7.58 3.37
C ASN A 84 0.31 6.31 2.88
N LEU A 85 -0.40 5.27 2.40
CA LEU A 85 0.21 4.07 1.83
C LEU A 85 1.01 4.37 0.55
N ILE A 86 0.47 5.19 -0.35
CA ILE A 86 1.13 5.52 -1.62
C ILE A 86 2.35 6.42 -1.37
N GLU A 87 2.24 7.44 -0.52
CA GLU A 87 3.37 8.27 -0.07
C GLU A 87 4.49 7.40 0.53
N THR A 88 4.11 6.47 1.40
CA THR A 88 4.98 5.47 2.03
C THR A 88 5.72 4.60 1.01
N VAL A 89 5.08 4.15 -0.07
CA VAL A 89 5.77 3.41 -1.15
C VAL A 89 6.76 4.30 -1.89
N ILE A 90 6.35 5.51 -2.28
CA ILE A 90 7.16 6.40 -3.11
C ILE A 90 8.36 6.95 -2.32
N ALA A 91 8.23 7.09 -1.00
CA ALA A 91 9.32 7.42 -0.07
C ALA A 91 10.49 6.43 -0.12
N LYS A 92 10.25 5.18 -0.55
CA LYS A 92 11.19 4.07 -0.47
C LYS A 92 11.95 3.84 -1.79
N ASN A 93 13.11 4.48 -1.91
CA ASN A 93 13.94 4.52 -3.12
C ASN A 93 14.47 3.15 -3.63
N ASP A 94 14.52 2.12 -2.77
CA ASP A 94 14.90 0.75 -3.13
C ASP A 94 13.73 -0.08 -3.67
N VAL A 95 12.48 0.41 -3.66
CA VAL A 95 11.36 -0.24 -4.35
C VAL A 95 11.52 -0.09 -5.86
N LYS A 96 11.73 -1.21 -6.56
CA LYS A 96 11.89 -1.22 -8.03
C LYS A 96 10.67 -1.72 -8.80
N ARG A 97 9.81 -2.51 -8.15
CA ARG A 97 8.57 -3.05 -8.73
C ARG A 97 7.48 -3.13 -7.67
N ILE A 98 6.24 -3.04 -8.11
CA ILE A 98 5.05 -3.07 -7.26
C ILE A 98 4.07 -4.11 -7.84
N PHE A 99 3.65 -5.06 -7.02
CA PHE A 99 2.48 -5.89 -7.28
C PHE A 99 1.27 -5.29 -6.56
N ILE A 100 0.18 -5.06 -7.28
CA ILE A 100 -1.06 -4.47 -6.72
C ILE A 100 -2.14 -5.55 -6.67
N PHE A 101 -2.65 -5.86 -5.48
CA PHE A 101 -3.74 -6.82 -5.25
C PHE A 101 -4.99 -6.11 -4.72
N THR A 102 -6.05 -6.13 -5.51
CA THR A 102 -7.28 -5.39 -5.23
C THR A 102 -8.47 -6.06 -5.92
N ARG A 103 -9.70 -5.68 -5.56
CA ARG A 103 -10.95 -6.16 -6.18
C ARG A 103 -11.14 -5.64 -7.61
N GLY A 104 -10.31 -6.12 -8.54
CA GLY A 104 -10.18 -5.67 -9.93
C GLY A 104 -11.47 -5.27 -10.67
N PRO A 105 -12.55 -6.08 -10.65
CA PRO A 105 -13.80 -5.74 -11.35
C PRO A 105 -14.40 -4.39 -10.95
N ALA A 106 -14.28 -3.99 -9.68
CA ALA A 106 -14.80 -2.72 -9.18
C ALA A 106 -14.15 -1.52 -9.88
N TYR A 107 -12.85 -1.61 -10.15
CA TYR A 107 -12.01 -0.51 -10.67
C TYR A 107 -11.88 -0.57 -12.20
N LEU A 108 -11.95 -1.77 -12.79
CA LEU A 108 -11.90 -1.96 -14.25
C LEU A 108 -13.24 -1.71 -14.95
N THR A 109 -14.36 -1.98 -14.29
CA THR A 109 -15.70 -1.89 -14.91
C THR A 109 -16.55 -0.73 -14.38
N GLY A 110 -16.08 -0.02 -13.36
CA GLY A 110 -16.86 0.96 -12.60
C GLY A 110 -18.03 0.34 -11.80
N LYS A 111 -18.13 -1.00 -11.79
CA LYS A 111 -19.18 -1.75 -11.12
C LYS A 111 -18.55 -2.67 -10.08
N GLN A 112 -18.76 -2.36 -8.80
CA GLN A 112 -18.95 -3.44 -7.85
C GLN A 112 -20.24 -4.19 -8.24
N SER A 113 -20.41 -5.44 -7.78
CA SER A 113 -21.79 -5.92 -7.55
C SER A 113 -22.50 -4.88 -6.66
N PRO A 114 -23.77 -4.54 -6.93
CA PRO A 114 -24.26 -3.17 -7.20
C PRO A 114 -24.11 -2.10 -6.08
N THR A 115 -23.84 -0.79 -6.34
CA THR A 115 -23.41 -0.10 -7.60
C THR A 115 -22.37 1.05 -7.37
N PRO A 116 -22.67 2.36 -7.12
CA PRO A 116 -21.73 3.44 -7.53
C PRO A 116 -21.29 4.42 -6.39
N THR A 117 -20.39 5.40 -6.55
CA THR A 117 -19.84 6.18 -7.70
C THR A 117 -18.30 6.42 -7.58
N ALA A 118 -17.68 6.99 -8.63
CA ALA A 118 -16.23 7.12 -8.83
C ALA A 118 -15.63 8.53 -8.58
N ALA A 119 -14.30 8.61 -8.49
CA ALA A 119 -13.49 9.83 -8.71
C ALA A 119 -12.09 9.50 -9.26
N VAL A 120 -11.49 10.43 -10.00
CA VAL A 120 -10.10 10.40 -10.53
C VAL A 120 -9.35 11.60 -9.93
N VAL A 121 -8.05 11.49 -9.64
CA VAL A 121 -7.25 12.61 -9.10
C VAL A 121 -5.83 12.62 -9.66
N GLU A 122 -5.30 13.81 -9.96
CA GLU A 122 -3.91 14.05 -10.37
C GLU A 122 -3.02 14.53 -9.21
N GLY A 123 -1.78 14.03 -9.18
CA GLY A 123 -0.54 14.67 -8.68
C GLY A 123 -0.43 15.15 -7.22
N PHE A 124 0.55 14.65 -6.46
CA PHE A 124 1.09 15.36 -5.28
C PHE A 124 2.57 15.03 -4.94
N LYS A 125 3.08 15.65 -3.86
CA LYS A 125 4.48 15.84 -3.47
C LYS A 125 5.05 14.76 -2.52
N LEU A 126 6.38 14.72 -2.39
CA LEU A 126 7.16 13.68 -1.68
C LEU A 126 7.55 14.05 -0.23
N ALA A 127 7.62 13.03 0.64
CA ALA A 127 8.36 12.99 1.90
C ALA A 127 8.99 11.59 2.11
N SER A 128 9.96 11.45 3.02
CA SER A 128 10.80 10.24 3.19
C SER A 128 10.57 9.50 4.51
N VAL A 129 10.59 8.16 4.51
CA VAL A 129 10.35 7.27 5.67
C VAL A 129 11.34 6.09 5.68
N ASP A 130 11.83 5.68 6.85
CA ASP A 130 12.62 4.44 7.04
C ASP A 130 11.72 3.26 7.44
N PHE A 131 11.93 2.12 6.78
CA PHE A 131 11.06 0.95 6.82
C PHE A 131 11.58 -0.21 7.65
N LYS A 132 12.89 -0.29 7.93
CA LYS A 132 13.46 -1.44 8.67
C LYS A 132 12.97 -1.50 10.12
N THR A 133 12.48 -0.38 10.64
CA THR A 133 11.99 -0.24 12.02
C THR A 133 10.46 -0.10 12.10
N ALA A 134 9.79 0.21 10.98
CA ALA A 134 8.37 0.58 10.94
C ALA A 134 7.39 -0.59 10.67
N CYS A 135 7.81 -1.61 9.92
CA CYS A 135 7.02 -2.85 9.73
C CYS A 135 7.55 -3.97 10.63
N LYS A 136 6.66 -4.73 11.27
CA LYS A 136 6.96 -5.95 12.05
C LYS A 136 6.20 -7.16 11.51
#